data_AF-A0A946U0L5-F1
#
_entry.id   AF-A0A946U0L5-F1
#
_cell.length_a   1.000
_cell.length_b   1.000
_cell.length_c   1.000
_cell.angle_alpha   90.00
_cell.angle_beta   90.00
_cell.angle_gamma   90.00
#
_symmetry.space_group_name_H-M   'P 1'
#
loop_
_entity.id
_entity.type
_entity.pdbx_description
1 polymer ?
#
loop_
_entity_poly.entity_id
_entity_poly.type
_entity_poly.pdbx_seq_one_letter_code
_entity_poly.pdbx_strand_id
1 'polypeptide(L)'
;VIDFTYDDSSPWPEGADGAGFSLELISPDSNPDHNEAKNWQLSSVIGGSPGKEGVVVEGQTFANWSAENGGVEPNSDADNDGRSALVEFAMGTNPRVFENESDLIKVELVTEEIEGKEQEALKITFCKKSNTVGVTIEPEWSNDLAKWTTNFVSICIMTPSGNGCDKYEYYITDLPNKSKVPDFLRLKAALR
;
A
#
# COMPACT_ATOMS: atom_id res chain seq x y z
N VAL A 1 32.53 -14.93 9.36
CA VAL A 1 31.26 -15.66 9.23
C VAL A 1 30.34 -15.07 10.28
N ILE A 2 29.22 -14.47 9.86
CA ILE A 2 28.15 -14.01 10.74
C ILE A 2 27.05 -15.08 10.65
N ASP A 3 26.54 -15.50 11.79
CA ASP A 3 25.48 -16.51 11.92
C ASP A 3 24.39 -15.92 12.83
N PHE A 4 23.13 -15.99 12.40
CA PHE A 4 21.99 -15.47 13.14
C PHE A 4 20.71 -16.22 12.75
N THR A 5 19.72 -16.18 13.62
CA THR A 5 18.39 -16.75 13.38
C THR A 5 17.39 -15.65 13.05
N TYR A 6 16.52 -15.87 12.06
CA TYR A 6 15.38 -15.03 11.74
C TYR A 6 14.10 -15.86 11.69
N ASP A 7 12.94 -15.20 11.76
CA ASP A 7 11.61 -15.82 11.67
C ASP A 7 10.78 -15.06 10.62
N ASP A 8 9.74 -15.70 10.08
CA ASP A 8 8.75 -15.08 9.19
C ASP A 8 7.57 -14.46 9.96
N SER A 9 7.57 -14.62 11.28
CA SER A 9 6.53 -14.14 12.19
C SER A 9 7.05 -13.13 13.22
N SER A 10 6.13 -12.34 13.79
CA SER A 10 6.41 -11.40 14.87
C SER A 10 7.24 -12.05 15.99
N PRO A 11 8.33 -11.41 16.46
CA PRO A 11 8.62 -9.98 16.33
C PRO A 11 9.38 -9.57 15.07
N TRP A 12 9.67 -10.51 14.15
CA TRP A 12 10.36 -10.20 12.90
C TRP A 12 9.44 -9.49 11.91
N PRO A 13 9.98 -8.65 11.01
CA PRO A 13 9.17 -8.01 9.98
C PRO A 13 8.56 -9.04 9.00
N GLU A 14 7.30 -9.38 9.21
CA GLU A 14 6.58 -10.41 8.44
C GLU A 14 6.43 -10.09 6.95
N GLY A 15 6.50 -8.81 6.55
CA GLY A 15 6.33 -8.41 5.15
C GLY A 15 7.50 -8.84 4.23
N ALA A 16 8.58 -9.39 4.77
CA ALA A 16 9.59 -10.08 3.98
C ALA A 16 9.12 -11.47 3.52
N ASP A 17 8.06 -12.00 4.13
CA ASP A 17 7.38 -13.22 3.74
C ASP A 17 6.17 -12.89 2.86
N GLY A 18 6.31 -13.14 1.55
CA GLY A 18 5.21 -13.09 0.59
C GLY A 18 4.73 -11.70 0.15
N ALA A 19 4.91 -10.64 0.94
CA ALA A 19 4.55 -9.26 0.56
C ALA A 19 5.63 -8.58 -0.32
N GLY A 20 6.70 -9.30 -0.63
CA GLY A 20 7.73 -8.91 -1.60
C GLY A 20 8.81 -7.97 -1.09
N PHE A 21 8.80 -7.55 0.18
CA PHE A 21 9.90 -6.78 0.77
C PHE A 21 11.11 -7.67 1.11
N SER A 22 12.29 -7.07 1.33
CA SER A 22 13.44 -7.79 1.89
C SER A 22 13.71 -7.36 3.33
N LEU A 23 14.34 -8.25 4.10
CA LEU A 23 14.79 -7.98 5.47
C LEU A 23 16.11 -7.20 5.44
N GLU A 24 16.14 -6.01 6.04
CA GLU A 24 17.30 -5.10 6.06
C GLU A 24 17.71 -4.74 7.49
N LEU A 25 19.01 -4.75 7.77
CA LEU A 25 19.54 -4.43 9.10
C LEU A 25 19.52 -2.92 9.32
N ILE A 26 19.01 -2.49 10.47
CA ILE A 26 19.01 -1.08 10.88
C ILE A 26 20.41 -0.70 11.31
N SER A 27 20.96 0.38 10.73
CA SER A 27 22.30 0.90 11.07
C SER A 27 23.42 -0.17 11.03
N PRO A 28 23.65 -0.83 9.88
CA PRO A 28 24.57 -1.95 9.78
C PRO A 28 26.01 -1.62 10.18
N ASP A 29 26.44 -0.36 9.99
CA ASP A 29 27.77 0.13 10.38
C ASP A 29 28.00 0.11 11.90
N SER A 30 26.92 0.09 12.70
CA SER A 30 27.00 -0.04 14.16
C SER A 30 27.20 -1.48 14.62
N ASN A 31 27.10 -2.45 13.69
CA ASN A 31 27.16 -3.89 13.95
C ASN A 31 26.23 -4.31 15.12
N PRO A 32 24.91 -4.04 15.01
CA PRO A 32 23.92 -4.37 16.05
C PRO A 32 23.77 -5.89 16.19
N ASP A 33 23.07 -6.38 17.23
CA ASP A 33 22.85 -7.83 17.38
C ASP A 33 21.89 -8.35 16.30
N HIS A 34 22.42 -9.17 15.40
CA HIS A 34 21.68 -9.72 14.26
C HIS A 34 20.59 -10.73 14.68
N ASN A 35 20.59 -11.22 15.93
CA ASN A 35 19.55 -12.13 16.44
C ASN A 35 18.33 -11.40 17.01
N GLU A 36 18.40 -10.08 17.20
CA GLU A 36 17.28 -9.31 17.73
C GLU A 36 16.44 -8.74 16.59
N ALA A 37 15.21 -9.21 16.44
CA ALA A 37 14.26 -8.74 15.42
C ALA A 37 14.11 -7.21 15.35
N LYS A 38 14.24 -6.50 16.48
CA LYS A 38 14.17 -5.04 16.56
C LYS A 38 15.28 -4.31 15.79
N ASN A 39 16.38 -4.99 15.48
CA ASN A 39 17.50 -4.46 14.72
C ASN A 39 17.31 -4.65 13.21
N TRP A 40 16.16 -5.21 12.82
CA TRP A 40 15.79 -5.46 11.44
C TRP A 40 14.53 -4.70 11.08
N GLN A 41 14.44 -4.32 9.81
CA GLN A 41 13.28 -3.68 9.22
C GLN A 41 13.01 -4.28 7.84
N LEU A 42 11.84 -3.97 7.28
CA LEU A 42 11.63 -4.19 5.86
C LEU A 42 12.38 -3.14 5.04
N SER A 43 12.78 -3.54 3.84
CA SER A 43 13.18 -2.64 2.79
C SER A 43 12.15 -1.53 2.59
N SER A 44 12.64 -0.37 2.18
CA SER A 44 11.78 0.76 1.82
C SER A 44 10.90 0.48 0.61
N VAL A 45 11.29 -0.48 -0.24
CA VAL A 45 10.62 -0.86 -1.50
C VAL A 45 10.32 -2.35 -1.58
N ILE A 46 9.21 -2.73 -2.24
CA ILE A 46 8.96 -4.10 -2.68
C ILE A 46 10.03 -4.50 -3.69
N GLY A 47 10.54 -5.73 -3.61
CA GLY A 47 11.72 -6.24 -4.34
C GLY A 47 13.06 -6.05 -3.62
N GLY A 48 13.07 -5.36 -2.47
CA GLY A 48 14.27 -5.10 -1.68
C GLY A 48 15.19 -4.00 -2.24
N SER A 49 16.25 -3.65 -1.52
CA SER A 49 17.26 -2.68 -1.97
C SER A 49 18.69 -3.27 -2.17
N PRO A 50 18.86 -4.38 -2.91
CA PRO A 50 20.16 -5.02 -3.07
C PRO A 50 21.22 -4.07 -3.66
N GLY A 51 22.31 -3.86 -2.93
CA GLY A 51 23.43 -3.01 -3.33
C GLY A 51 23.23 -1.50 -3.10
N LYS A 52 22.16 -1.10 -2.41
CA LYS A 52 21.92 0.28 -1.95
C LYS A 52 21.89 0.31 -0.42
N GLU A 53 22.19 1.47 0.18
CA GLU A 53 22.00 1.64 1.62
C GLU A 53 20.50 1.68 1.92
N GLY A 54 20.05 0.85 2.87
CA GLY A 54 18.68 0.86 3.39
C GLY A 54 18.44 2.13 4.20
N VAL A 55 18.00 3.21 3.55
CA VAL A 55 17.73 4.49 4.21
C VAL A 55 16.43 4.37 5.00
N VAL A 56 16.50 4.52 6.33
CA VAL A 56 15.32 4.86 7.14
C VAL A 56 14.93 6.28 6.77
N VAL A 57 14.11 6.43 5.73
CA VAL A 57 13.62 7.75 5.32
C VAL A 57 12.50 8.14 6.28
N GLU A 58 12.75 9.12 7.16
CA GLU A 58 11.66 9.88 7.77
C GLU A 58 10.81 10.46 6.63
N GLY A 59 9.60 9.93 6.45
CA GLY A 59 8.62 10.43 5.50
C GLY A 59 9.13 10.58 4.05
N GLN A 60 9.08 9.52 3.25
CA GLN A 60 9.34 9.62 1.82
C GLN A 60 8.22 10.47 1.15
N THR A 61 8.61 11.47 0.36
CA THR A 61 7.69 12.28 -0.45
C THR A 61 7.66 11.75 -1.88
N PHE A 62 6.57 12.01 -2.61
CA PHE A 62 6.49 11.61 -4.02
C PHE A 62 7.64 12.19 -4.87
N ALA A 63 8.05 13.44 -4.61
CA ALA A 63 9.12 14.09 -5.37
C ALA A 63 10.46 13.35 -5.24
N ASN A 64 10.82 12.95 -4.02
CA ASN A 64 12.07 12.20 -3.77
C ASN A 64 11.99 10.80 -4.37
N TRP A 65 10.90 10.09 -4.10
CA TRP A 65 10.67 8.75 -4.64
C TRP A 65 10.65 8.74 -6.17
N SER A 66 10.01 9.72 -6.81
CA SER A 66 9.97 9.85 -8.26
C SER A 66 11.37 10.08 -8.83
N ALA A 67 12.18 10.97 -8.23
CA ALA A 67 13.56 11.20 -8.67
C ALA A 67 14.41 9.93 -8.61
N GLU A 68 14.24 9.11 -7.57
CA GLU A 68 14.91 7.80 -7.41
C GLU A 68 14.45 6.75 -8.43
N ASN A 69 13.21 6.89 -8.93
CA ASN A 69 12.59 6.00 -9.92
C ASN A 69 12.65 6.58 -11.35
N GLY A 70 13.61 7.48 -11.61
CA GLY A 70 13.85 8.01 -12.95
C GLY A 70 12.86 9.08 -13.39
N GLY A 71 12.34 9.86 -12.44
CA GLY A 71 11.52 11.05 -12.69
C GLY A 71 10.16 10.72 -13.29
N VAL A 72 9.43 9.78 -12.69
CA VAL A 72 8.07 9.42 -13.13
C VAL A 72 7.06 10.50 -12.77
N GLU A 73 6.12 10.76 -13.68
CA GLU A 73 5.07 11.74 -13.46
C GLU A 73 3.95 11.15 -12.59
N PRO A 74 3.26 11.94 -11.75
CA PRO A 74 2.29 11.40 -10.78
C PRO A 74 1.22 10.48 -11.38
N ASN A 75 0.71 10.81 -12.57
CA ASN A 75 -0.35 10.06 -13.24
C ASN A 75 0.17 9.14 -14.38
N SER A 76 1.49 8.96 -14.52
CA SER A 76 2.05 8.06 -15.54
C SER A 76 1.97 6.61 -15.10
N ASP A 77 1.75 5.72 -16.05
CA ASP A 77 1.87 4.27 -15.91
C ASP A 77 3.06 3.86 -16.80
N ALA A 78 4.25 3.75 -16.19
CA ALA A 78 5.51 3.68 -16.95
C ALA A 78 5.87 2.26 -17.39
N ASP A 79 5.29 1.23 -16.78
CA ASP A 79 5.43 -0.18 -17.13
C ASP A 79 4.15 -0.79 -17.74
N ASN A 80 3.05 -0.04 -17.81
CA ASN A 80 1.77 -0.41 -18.43
C ASN A 80 1.04 -1.53 -17.67
N ASP A 81 1.10 -1.49 -16.34
CA ASP A 81 0.41 -2.44 -15.47
C ASP A 81 -0.95 -1.96 -14.97
N GLY A 82 -1.37 -0.77 -15.41
CA GLY A 82 -2.65 -0.15 -15.08
C GLY A 82 -2.61 0.75 -13.84
N ARG A 83 -1.47 0.85 -13.15
CA ARG A 83 -1.30 1.73 -11.98
C ARG A 83 -0.58 3.01 -12.35
N SER A 84 -1.06 4.12 -11.83
CA SER A 84 -0.31 5.37 -11.89
C SER A 84 0.83 5.35 -10.86
N ALA A 85 1.93 6.01 -11.16
CA ALA A 85 3.06 6.18 -10.25
C ALA A 85 2.67 6.71 -8.86
N LEU A 86 1.60 7.51 -8.74
CA LEU A 86 1.04 7.95 -7.46
C LEU A 86 0.46 6.81 -6.60
N VAL A 87 -0.23 5.86 -7.24
CA VAL A 87 -0.77 4.66 -6.59
C VAL A 87 0.39 3.80 -6.14
N GLU A 88 1.38 3.63 -7.00
CA GLU A 88 2.57 2.84 -6.73
C GLU A 88 3.42 3.41 -5.59
N PHE A 89 3.63 4.72 -5.59
CA PHE A 89 4.26 5.43 -4.49
C PHE A 89 3.53 5.17 -3.17
N ALA A 90 2.20 5.27 -3.17
CA ALA A 90 1.40 5.08 -1.97
C ALA A 90 1.39 3.61 -1.49
N MET A 91 1.51 2.64 -2.41
CA MET A 91 1.52 1.20 -2.09
C MET A 91 2.93 0.63 -1.86
N GLY A 92 3.97 1.35 -2.26
CA GLY A 92 5.37 0.94 -2.13
C GLY A 92 5.88 0.02 -3.25
N THR A 93 5.24 0.03 -4.42
CA THR A 93 5.63 -0.75 -5.61
C THR A 93 6.62 0.02 -6.48
N ASN A 94 7.06 -0.56 -7.60
CA ASN A 94 8.08 0.03 -8.46
C ASN A 94 7.50 0.43 -9.83
N PRO A 95 7.54 1.72 -10.23
CA PRO A 95 6.86 2.24 -11.40
C PRO A 95 7.48 1.87 -12.75
N ARG A 96 8.33 0.86 -12.74
CA ARG A 96 9.06 0.34 -13.91
C ARG A 96 9.07 -1.17 -13.92
N VAL A 97 8.38 -1.81 -13.00
CA VAL A 97 8.31 -3.27 -12.87
C VAL A 97 6.83 -3.63 -12.85
N PHE A 98 6.35 -4.16 -13.97
CA PHE A 98 4.98 -4.64 -14.07
C PHE A 98 4.62 -5.60 -12.93
N GLU A 99 3.60 -5.28 -12.13
CA GLU A 99 3.03 -6.22 -11.15
C GLU A 99 1.59 -6.63 -11.47
N ASN A 100 1.18 -7.83 -11.03
CA ASN A 100 -0.18 -8.30 -11.24
C ASN A 100 -1.15 -7.60 -10.27
N GLU A 101 -2.22 -7.00 -10.79
CA GLU A 101 -3.19 -6.19 -9.99
C GLU A 101 -3.80 -6.92 -8.78
N SER A 102 -3.97 -8.24 -8.86
CA SER A 102 -4.73 -9.01 -7.87
C SER A 102 -4.03 -9.17 -6.51
N ASP A 103 -2.74 -8.86 -6.42
CA ASP A 103 -1.96 -9.09 -5.19
C ASP A 103 -1.97 -7.88 -4.23
N LEU A 104 -2.40 -6.70 -4.68
CA LEU A 104 -2.26 -5.44 -3.93
C LEU A 104 -3.59 -4.83 -3.46
N ILE A 105 -4.64 -4.98 -4.26
CA ILE A 105 -5.98 -4.47 -3.95
C ILE A 105 -6.96 -5.63 -4.00
N LYS A 106 -7.57 -5.93 -2.85
CA LYS A 106 -8.62 -6.94 -2.76
C LYS A 106 -9.99 -6.27 -2.68
N VAL A 107 -10.91 -6.69 -3.55
CA VAL A 107 -12.30 -6.22 -3.55
C VAL A 107 -13.22 -7.41 -3.36
N GLU A 108 -14.10 -7.35 -2.36
CA GLU A 108 -15.02 -8.44 -2.02
C GLU A 108 -16.38 -7.91 -1.54
N LEU A 109 -17.45 -8.62 -1.87
CA LEU A 109 -18.76 -8.40 -1.28
C LEU A 109 -18.84 -9.19 0.03
N VAL A 110 -19.14 -8.51 1.12
CA VAL A 110 -19.16 -9.10 2.47
C VAL A 110 -20.46 -8.77 3.19
N THR A 111 -20.83 -9.62 4.14
CA THR A 111 -21.85 -9.33 5.15
C THR A 111 -21.14 -9.37 6.50
N GLU A 112 -20.93 -8.19 7.10
CA GLU A 112 -20.20 -8.05 8.37
C GLU A 112 -20.97 -7.13 9.33
N GLU A 113 -20.66 -7.19 10.61
CA GLU A 113 -21.16 -6.23 11.59
C GLU A 113 -20.39 -4.92 11.48
N ILE A 114 -21.05 -3.89 10.94
CA ILE A 114 -20.47 -2.58 10.67
C ILE A 114 -21.29 -1.55 11.48
N GLU A 115 -20.63 -0.79 12.36
CA GLU A 115 -21.28 0.14 13.30
C GLU A 115 -22.40 -0.49 14.15
N GLY A 116 -22.22 -1.76 14.56
CA GLY A 116 -23.18 -2.47 15.42
C GLY A 116 -24.41 -3.00 14.69
N LYS A 117 -24.38 -3.06 13.36
CA LYS A 117 -25.43 -3.67 12.53
C LYS A 117 -24.81 -4.59 11.49
N GLU A 118 -25.39 -5.77 11.33
CA GLU A 118 -25.06 -6.66 10.23
C GLU A 118 -25.61 -6.07 8.93
N GLN A 119 -24.72 -5.80 7.97
CA GLN A 119 -25.11 -5.23 6.69
C GLN A 119 -24.16 -5.66 5.57
N GLU A 120 -24.68 -5.69 4.34
CA GLU A 120 -23.89 -5.95 3.15
C GLU A 120 -23.02 -4.74 2.81
N ALA A 121 -21.77 -4.98 2.43
CA ALA A 121 -20.84 -3.95 2.00
C ALA A 121 -19.94 -4.44 0.86
N LEU A 122 -19.52 -3.53 0.02
CA LEU A 122 -18.35 -3.73 -0.84
C LEU A 122 -17.11 -3.35 -0.02
N LYS A 123 -16.27 -4.35 0.27
CA LYS A 123 -15.03 -4.19 1.04
C LYS A 123 -13.85 -4.07 0.09
N ILE A 124 -13.11 -2.97 0.22
CA ILE A 124 -11.84 -2.75 -0.48
C ILE A 124 -10.72 -2.82 0.56
N THR A 125 -9.75 -3.69 0.34
CA THR A 125 -8.58 -3.84 1.20
C THR A 125 -7.32 -3.56 0.40
N PHE A 126 -6.44 -2.70 0.91
CA PHE A 126 -5.13 -2.48 0.33
C PHE A 126 -4.10 -2.10 1.39
N CYS A 127 -2.83 -2.24 1.00
CA CYS A 127 -1.69 -1.80 1.77
C CYS A 127 -1.30 -0.37 1.37
N LYS A 128 -1.14 0.54 2.34
CA LYS A 128 -0.48 1.83 2.11
C LYS A 128 0.85 1.85 2.85
N LYS A 129 1.94 2.22 2.19
CA LYS A 129 3.26 2.29 2.82
C LYS A 129 3.28 3.36 3.92
N SER A 130 3.60 2.96 5.15
CA SER A 130 3.45 3.79 6.36
C SER A 130 4.39 5.01 6.39
N ASN A 131 5.52 4.97 5.67
CA ASN A 131 6.47 6.08 5.60
C ASN A 131 6.20 7.05 4.43
N THR A 132 5.10 6.90 3.68
CA THR A 132 4.74 7.83 2.60
C THR A 132 4.03 9.07 3.15
N VAL A 133 4.51 10.24 2.76
CA VAL A 133 3.96 11.53 3.20
C VAL A 133 3.38 12.30 2.02
N GLY A 134 2.28 13.01 2.29
CA GLY A 134 1.66 13.89 1.30
C GLY A 134 0.88 13.14 0.21
N VAL A 135 0.51 11.88 0.41
CA VAL A 135 -0.37 11.12 -0.50
C VAL A 135 -1.56 10.53 0.23
N THR A 136 -2.73 10.62 -0.40
CA THR A 136 -3.99 9.98 0.02
C THR A 136 -4.47 9.01 -1.03
N ILE A 137 -5.12 7.92 -0.61
CA ILE A 137 -5.88 7.02 -1.47
C ILE A 137 -7.32 7.00 -0.98
N GLU A 138 -8.25 7.34 -1.86
CA GLU A 138 -9.68 7.37 -1.56
C GLU A 138 -10.48 6.69 -2.68
N PRO A 139 -11.52 5.90 -2.37
CA PRO A 139 -12.42 5.39 -3.39
C PRO A 139 -13.23 6.51 -4.02
N GLU A 140 -13.46 6.42 -5.32
CA GLU A 140 -14.36 7.28 -6.07
C GLU A 140 -15.32 6.45 -6.92
N TRP A 141 -16.50 6.99 -7.11
CA TRP A 141 -17.60 6.36 -7.83
C TRP A 141 -17.97 7.14 -9.09
N SER A 142 -18.40 6.43 -10.13
CA SER A 142 -18.98 6.99 -11.33
C SER A 142 -20.08 6.10 -11.91
N ASN A 143 -21.08 6.70 -12.55
CA ASN A 143 -22.06 5.97 -13.38
C ASN A 143 -21.82 6.16 -14.89
N ASP A 144 -20.81 6.94 -15.29
CA ASP A 144 -20.56 7.32 -16.69
C ASP A 144 -19.08 7.32 -17.10
N LEU A 145 -18.18 6.90 -16.21
CA LEU A 145 -16.71 6.96 -16.33
C LEU A 145 -16.12 8.38 -16.49
N ALA A 146 -16.95 9.42 -16.51
CA ALA A 146 -16.53 10.79 -16.76
C ALA A 146 -16.58 11.63 -15.48
N LYS A 147 -17.67 11.53 -14.73
CA LYS A 147 -17.88 12.23 -13.47
C LYS A 147 -17.62 11.29 -12.32
N TRP A 148 -16.68 11.67 -11.47
CA TRP A 148 -16.26 10.90 -10.31
C TRP A 148 -16.63 11.64 -9.02
N THR A 149 -17.14 10.92 -8.02
CA THR A 149 -17.63 11.48 -6.76
C THR A 149 -17.26 10.61 -5.57
N THR A 150 -17.19 11.21 -4.39
CA THR A 150 -17.03 10.54 -3.09
C THR A 150 -18.32 10.54 -2.26
N ASN A 151 -19.45 10.94 -2.86
CA ASN A 151 -20.76 11.00 -2.20
C ASN A 151 -21.40 9.60 -2.07
N PHE A 152 -20.79 8.73 -1.27
CA PHE A 152 -21.34 7.45 -0.84
C PHE A 152 -21.05 7.26 0.65
N VAL A 153 -21.81 6.37 1.30
CA VAL A 153 -21.54 6.04 2.70
C VAL A 153 -20.43 5.00 2.73
N SER A 154 -19.27 5.39 3.26
CA SER A 154 -18.17 4.48 3.51
C SER A 154 -17.55 4.66 4.88
N ILE A 155 -17.04 3.56 5.42
CA ILE A 155 -16.23 3.54 6.63
C ILE A 155 -14.83 3.11 6.25
N CYS A 156 -13.84 3.85 6.71
CA CYS A 156 -12.43 3.54 6.51
C CYS A 156 -11.82 3.13 7.85
N ILE A 157 -11.28 1.92 7.89
CA ILE A 157 -10.53 1.40 9.03
C ILE A 157 -9.07 1.31 8.60
N MET A 158 -8.20 1.98 9.35
CA MET A 158 -6.74 1.88 9.18
C MET A 158 -6.18 1.09 10.35
N THR A 159 -5.48 0.00 10.04
CA THR A 159 -4.77 -0.83 11.03
C THR A 159 -3.26 -0.72 10.74
N PRO A 160 -2.47 -0.09 11.61
CA PRO A 160 -1.01 -0.12 11.49
C PRO A 160 -0.55 -1.57 11.65
N SER A 161 0.16 -2.12 10.66
CA SER A 161 0.57 -3.53 10.74
C SER A 161 2.02 -3.74 11.20
N GLY A 162 2.71 -2.66 11.62
CA GLY A 162 4.05 -2.72 12.22
C GLY A 162 5.18 -3.12 11.26
N ASN A 163 4.84 -3.61 10.08
CA ASN A 163 5.75 -4.05 9.02
C ASN A 163 5.99 -2.96 7.95
N GLY A 164 5.68 -1.69 8.24
CA GLY A 164 5.80 -0.60 7.25
C GLY A 164 4.70 -0.55 6.18
N CYS A 165 3.68 -1.39 6.32
CA CYS A 165 2.41 -1.32 5.61
C CYS A 165 1.28 -1.00 6.60
N ASP A 166 0.54 0.07 6.34
CA ASP A 166 -0.73 0.35 7.02
C ASP A 166 -1.85 -0.28 6.20
N LYS A 167 -2.61 -1.19 6.79
CA LYS A 167 -3.74 -1.84 6.12
C LYS A 167 -4.93 -0.89 6.15
N TYR A 168 -5.50 -0.62 4.98
CA TYR A 168 -6.73 0.15 4.82
C TYR A 168 -7.87 -0.76 4.39
N GLU A 169 -8.99 -0.69 5.09
CA GLU A 169 -10.23 -1.38 4.79
C GLU A 169 -11.35 -0.36 4.63
N TYR A 170 -11.83 -0.20 3.40
CA TYR A 170 -13.01 0.60 3.09
C TYR A 170 -14.23 -0.30 2.98
N TYR A 171 -15.26 0.03 3.76
CA TYR A 171 -16.57 -0.62 3.72
C TYR A 171 -17.56 0.34 3.09
N ILE A 172 -17.97 0.08 1.85
CA ILE A 172 -18.97 0.89 1.14
C ILE A 172 -20.33 0.22 1.30
N THR A 173 -21.23 0.84 2.06
CA THR A 173 -22.48 0.23 2.54
C THR A 173 -23.72 0.78 1.84
N ASP A 174 -23.62 1.97 1.23
CA ASP A 174 -24.67 2.55 0.40
C ASP A 174 -24.10 2.91 -0.98
N LEU A 175 -24.26 1.98 -1.93
CA LEU A 175 -23.88 2.21 -3.32
C LEU A 175 -24.87 3.22 -3.94
N PRO A 176 -24.40 4.40 -4.38
CA PRO A 176 -25.26 5.46 -4.86
C PRO A 176 -25.91 5.01 -6.19
N ASN A 177 -27.20 4.68 -6.11
CA ASN A 177 -28.06 4.06 -7.12
C ASN A 177 -27.90 2.55 -7.30
N LYS A 178 -28.78 1.78 -6.65
CA LYS A 178 -29.17 0.41 -7.06
C LYS A 178 -29.97 0.38 -8.39
N SER A 179 -29.62 1.23 -9.36
CA SER A 179 -30.33 1.40 -10.63
C SER A 179 -29.67 0.58 -11.75
N LYS A 180 -30.36 0.39 -12.88
CA LYS A 180 -29.92 -0.42 -14.04
C LYS A 180 -28.77 0.22 -14.86
N VAL A 181 -27.99 1.12 -14.28
CA VAL A 181 -26.87 1.78 -14.94
C VAL A 181 -25.59 1.07 -14.49
N PRO A 182 -24.61 0.82 -15.37
CA PRO A 182 -23.33 0.28 -14.92
C PRO A 182 -22.69 1.24 -13.92
N ASP A 183 -22.16 0.64 -12.87
CA ASP A 183 -21.50 1.30 -11.77
C ASP A 183 -19.99 1.07 -11.88
N PHE A 184 -19.22 2.14 -11.71
CA PHE A 184 -17.77 2.13 -11.81
C PHE A 184 -17.14 2.63 -10.52
N LEU A 185 -16.15 1.89 -10.05
CA LEU A 185 -15.38 2.20 -8.87
C LEU A 185 -13.91 2.35 -9.25
N ARG A 186 -13.23 3.32 -8.65
CA ARG A 186 -11.77 3.42 -8.71
C ARG A 186 -11.21 3.80 -7.36
N LEU A 187 -9.94 3.50 -7.13
CA LEU A 187 -9.15 4.14 -6.09
C LEU A 187 -8.38 5.31 -6.71
N LYS A 188 -8.48 6.49 -6.11
CA LYS A 188 -7.73 7.67 -6.54
C LYS A 188 -6.64 7.99 -5.55
N ALA A 189 -5.41 7.98 -6.04
CA ALA A 189 -4.28 8.55 -5.34
C ALA A 189 -4.17 10.06 -5.65
N ALA A 190 -3.91 10.88 -4.64
CA ALA A 190 -3.73 12.33 -4.80
C ALA A 190 -2.66 12.86 -3.85
N LEU A 191 -1.90 13.86 -4.30
CA LEU A 191 -0.97 14.60 -3.46
C LEU A 191 -1.73 15.61 -2.59
N ARG A 192 -1.26 15.82 -1.36
CA ARG A 192 -1.74 16.84 -0.41
C ARG A 192 -0.84 18.06 -0.35
#